data_AF-A0A497GF85-F1
#
_entry.id   AF-A0A497GF85-F1
#
_cell.length_a   1.000
_cell.length_b   1.000
_cell.length_c   1.000
_cell.angle_alpha   90.00
_cell.angle_beta   90.00
_cell.angle_gamma   90.00
#
_symmetry.space_group_name_H-M   'P 1'
#
loop_
_entity.id
_entity.type
_entity.pdbx_description
1 polymer ?
#
loop_
_entity_poly.entity_id
_entity_poly.type
_entity_poly.pdbx_seq_one_letter_code
_entity_poly.pdbx_strand_id
1 'polypeptide(L)' 'TVPYAVHIHAKVSVARKFKLDYYRIKDILLSKGYNGFLSIEYEEEEDAKTGVPKFANYLFEVFK' A
#
# COMPACT_ATOMS: atom_id res chain seq x y z
N THR A 1 8.69 8.77 11.16
CA THR A 1 8.45 9.48 9.89
C THR A 1 6.97 9.74 9.63
N VAL A 2 6.06 8.81 9.94
CA VAL A 2 4.61 8.95 9.68
C VAL A 2 3.99 10.32 10.00
N PRO A 3 4.27 10.98 11.15
CA PRO A 3 3.70 12.30 11.44
C PRO A 3 4.09 13.42 10.46
N TYR A 4 5.14 13.22 9.67
CA TYR A 4 5.61 14.15 8.64
C TYR A 4 5.31 13.68 7.22
N ALA A 5 4.71 12.49 7.07
CA ALA A 5 4.39 11.95 5.76
C ALA A 5 3.18 12.70 5.19
N VAL A 6 3.38 13.34 4.04
CA VAL A 6 2.30 14.01 3.28
C VAL A 6 1.68 13.09 2.22
N HIS A 7 2.42 12.06 1.79
CA HIS A 7 2.01 11.14 0.74
C HIS A 7 2.71 9.79 0.92
N ILE A 8 2.04 8.70 0.51
CA ILE A 8 2.56 7.33 0.61
C ILE A 8 2.27 6.59 -0.68
N HIS A 9 3.27 5.87 -1.18
CA HIS A 9 3.09 4.87 -2.24
C HIS A 9 2.95 3.46 -1.63
N ALA A 10 1.92 2.73 -2.04
CA ALA A 10 1.73 1.31 -1.80
C ALA A 10 2.27 0.52 -2.99
N LYS A 11 3.21 -0.39 -2.71
CA LYS A 11 3.79 -1.31 -3.68
C LYS A 11 3.38 -2.74 -3.35
N VAL A 12 3.27 -3.61 -4.35
CA VAL A 12 3.01 -5.04 -4.11
C VAL A 12 4.24 -5.71 -3.49
N SER A 13 5.42 -5.39 -4.02
CA SER A 13 6.69 -5.86 -3.49
C SER A 13 7.81 -4.82 -3.62
N VAL A 14 8.88 -5.01 -2.84
CA VAL A 14 10.12 -4.22 -2.93
C VAL A 14 11.21 -5.07 -3.57
N ALA A 15 11.94 -4.48 -4.51
CA ALA A 15 12.95 -5.17 -5.31
C ALA A 15 12.42 -6.47 -5.98
N ARG A 16 11.11 -6.50 -6.30
CA ARG A 16 10.39 -7.66 -6.86
C ARG A 16 10.52 -8.96 -6.06
N LYS A 17 10.88 -8.86 -4.77
CA LYS A 17 11.22 -10.02 -3.93
C LYS A 17 10.53 -9.99 -2.57
N PHE A 18 10.44 -8.82 -1.95
CA PHE A 18 9.96 -8.71 -0.58
C PHE A 18 8.51 -8.22 -0.59
N LYS A 19 7.59 -9.08 -0.15
CA LYS A 19 6.21 -8.69 0.08
C LYS A 19 6.12 -7.79 1.31
N LEU A 20 5.23 -6.81 1.24
CA LEU A 20 4.94 -5.89 2.33
C LEU A 20 3.78 -6.44 3.18
N ASP A 21 3.88 -6.30 4.49
CA ASP A 21 2.81 -6.65 5.43
C ASP A 21 1.91 -5.43 5.65
N TYR A 22 0.80 -5.38 4.90
CA TYR A 22 -0.12 -4.25 4.97
C TYR A 22 -0.95 -4.19 6.24
N TYR A 23 -1.12 -5.30 6.98
CA TYR A 23 -1.78 -5.26 8.28
C TYR A 23 -0.92 -4.51 9.29
N ARG A 24 0.37 -4.85 9.36
CA ARG A 24 1.32 -4.10 10.21
C ARG A 24 1.45 -2.63 9.77
N ILE A 25 1.45 -2.35 8.47
CA ILE A 25 1.50 -0.98 7.96
C ILE A 25 0.24 -0.20 8.36
N LYS A 26 -0.96 -0.79 8.24
CA LYS A 26 -2.22 -0.19 8.70
C LYS A 26 -2.12 0.23 10.17
N ASP A 27 -1.68 -0.67 11.05
CA ASP A 27 -1.56 -0.38 12.48
C ASP A 27 -0.64 0.81 12.75
N ILE A 28 0.50 0.88 12.06
CA ILE A 28 1.45 1.99 12.17
C ILE A 28 0.80 3.30 11.72
N LEU A 29 0.14 3.31 10.56
CA LEU A 29 -0.48 4.51 10.00
C LEU A 29 -1.62 5.03 10.89
N LEU A 30 -2.52 4.14 11.33
CA LEU A 30 -3.64 4.49 12.19
C LEU A 30 -3.16 4.95 13.58
N SER A 31 -2.16 4.29 14.17
CA SER A 31 -1.61 4.68 15.48
C SER A 31 -1.00 6.10 15.52
N LYS A 32 -0.70 6.67 14.35
CA LYS A 32 -0.15 8.02 14.20
C LYS A 32 -1.12 9.01 13.56
N GLY A 33 -2.37 8.60 13.34
CA GLY A 33 -3.42 9.47 12.81
C GLY A 33 -3.19 9.90 11.35
N TYR A 34 -2.49 9.08 10.56
CA TYR A 34 -2.33 9.40 9.13
C TYR A 34 -3.68 9.42 8.43
N ASN A 35 -3.98 10.53 7.75
CA ASN A 35 -5.27 10.80 7.09
C ASN A 35 -5.11 11.15 5.60
N GLY A 36 -3.92 10.93 5.03
CA GLY A 36 -3.64 11.16 3.62
C GLY A 36 -4.02 9.97 2.74
N PHE A 37 -3.62 10.03 1.47
CA PHE A 37 -3.89 8.98 0.49
C PHE A 37 -2.81 7.90 0.47
N LEU A 38 -3.26 6.66 0.28
CA LEU A 38 -2.41 5.53 -0.10
C LEU A 38 -2.47 5.37 -1.63
N SER A 39 -1.43 5.82 -2.33
CA SER A 39 -1.36 5.80 -3.80
C SER A 39 -0.69 4.51 -4.29
N ILE A 40 -1.27 3.79 -5.25
CA ILE A 40 -0.66 2.55 -5.74
C ILE A 40 0.44 2.89 -6.76
N GLU A 41 1.65 2.40 -6.49
CA GLU A 41 2.75 2.36 -7.44
C GLU A 41 2.97 0.90 -7.85
N TYR A 42 2.63 0.58 -9.10
CA TYR A 42 2.58 -0.79 -9.58
C TYR A 42 3.73 -1.11 -10.54
N GLU A 43 4.62 -2.01 -10.13
CA GLU A 43 5.86 -2.37 -10.85
C GLU A 43 6.06 -3.90 -10.97
N GLU A 44 4.96 -4.64 -11.03
CA GLU A 44 4.94 -6.10 -11.12
C GLU A 44 4.83 -6.58 -12.57
N GLU A 45 5.06 -7.88 -12.79
CA GLU A 45 5.04 -8.50 -14.13
C GLU A 45 3.63 -8.69 -14.71
N GLU A 46 2.62 -8.83 -13.86
CA GLU A 46 1.22 -8.95 -14.29
C GLU A 46 0.72 -7.65 -14.94
N ASP A 47 -0.11 -7.76 -15.99
CA ASP A 47 -0.69 -6.61 -16.69
C ASP A 47 -1.41 -5.66 -15.71
N ALA A 48 -1.06 -4.38 -15.77
CA ALA A 48 -1.56 -3.37 -14.84
C ALA A 48 -3.09 -3.24 -14.83
N LYS A 49 -3.78 -3.49 -15.95
CA LYS A 49 -5.25 -3.44 -16.01
C LYS A 49 -5.92 -4.54 -15.19
N THR A 50 -5.16 -5.58 -14.83
CA THR A 50 -5.63 -6.69 -14.00
C THR A 50 -5.02 -6.67 -12.60
N GLY A 51 -3.71 -6.39 -12.51
CA GLY A 51 -2.96 -6.38 -11.26
C GLY A 51 -3.29 -5.20 -10.34
N VAL A 52 -3.45 -3.99 -10.89
CA VAL A 52 -3.80 -2.81 -10.09
C VAL A 52 -5.18 -2.98 -9.43
N PRO A 53 -6.26 -3.37 -10.12
CA PRO A 53 -7.54 -3.63 -9.47
C PRO A 53 -7.49 -4.72 -8.39
N LYS A 54 -6.76 -5.82 -8.63
CA LYS A 54 -6.56 -6.88 -7.62
C LYS A 54 -5.90 -6.34 -6.35
N PHE A 55 -4.84 -5.56 -6.52
CA PHE A 55 -4.12 -4.99 -5.39
C PHE A 55 -4.91 -3.90 -4.67
N ALA A 56 -5.65 -3.06 -5.40
CA ALA A 56 -6.57 -2.08 -4.84
C ALA A 56 -7.64 -2.75 -3.96
N ASN A 57 -8.25 -3.84 -4.43
CA ASN A 57 -9.22 -4.62 -3.65
C ASN A 57 -8.60 -5.20 -2.37
N TYR A 58 -7.38 -5.72 -2.46
CA TYR A 58 -6.64 -6.20 -1.28
C TYR A 58 -6.41 -5.08 -0.26
N LEU A 59 -5.92 -3.91 -0.69
CA LEU A 59 -5.72 -2.77 0.19
C LEU A 59 -7.04 -2.28 0.80
N PHE A 60 -8.12 -2.27 0.02
CA PHE A 60 -9.44 -1.90 0.51
C PHE A 60 -9.91 -2.83 1.64
N GLU A 61 -9.77 -4.14 1.49
CA GLU A 61 -10.13 -5.10 2.54
C GLU A 61 -9.22 -5.01 3.77
N VAL A 62 -7.93 -4.69 3.59
CA VAL A 62 -7.03 -4.44 4.73
C VAL A 62 -7.47 -3.20 5.51
N PHE A 63 -7.77 -2.09 4.83
CA PHE A 63 -8.04 -0.77 5.45
C PHE A 63 -9.50 -0.50 5.81
N LYS A 64 -10.40 -1.44 5.52
CA LYS A 64 -11.76 -1.47 6.05
C LYS A 64 -11.78 -1.42 7.58
#